data_AF-A0A929D1D5-F1
#
_entry.id   AF-A0A929D1D5-F1
#
_cell.length_a   1.000
_cell.length_b   1.000
_cell.length_c   1.000
_cell.angle_alpha   90.00
_cell.angle_beta   90.00
_cell.angle_gamma   90.00
#
_symmetry.space_group_name_H-M   'P 1'
#
loop_
_entity.id
_entity.type
_entity.pdbx_description
1 polymer ?
#
loop_
_entity_poly.entity_id
_entity_poly.type
_entity_poly.pdbx_seq_one_letter_code
_entity_poly.pdbx_strand_id
1 'polypeptide(L)'
;MKRKLLIGLAVLVPLVIIGVYAFQYKGMIKIQTAESPEETVTKFYAYISDGGPTSLDEAYKLLSTKHQTISEDRFRSIVLNYPSNFKVTVTDGKIVENIAIVPIEYEIASSFGGSFTGRTEINLDADEKSRDWKIDFTGETYNTGEEG
;
A
#
# COMPACT_ATOMS: atom_id res chain seq x y z
N MET A 1 -23.15 -42.21 43.20
CA MET A 1 -23.10 -40.82 42.70
C MET A 1 -21.80 -40.56 41.93
N LYS A 2 -21.65 -40.95 40.64
CA LYS A 2 -20.46 -40.63 39.80
C LYS A 2 -20.76 -40.66 38.29
N ARG A 3 -21.89 -40.09 37.83
CA ARG A 3 -22.22 -40.03 36.38
C ARG A 3 -22.51 -38.63 35.83
N LYS A 4 -22.64 -37.62 36.69
CA LYS A 4 -22.93 -36.24 36.28
C LYS A 4 -21.70 -35.34 36.06
N LEU A 5 -20.50 -35.79 36.46
CA LEU A 5 -19.27 -34.99 36.37
C LEU A 5 -18.52 -35.13 35.03
N LEU A 6 -18.82 -36.17 34.25
CA LEU A 6 -18.15 -36.44 32.96
C LEU A 6 -18.75 -35.68 31.77
N ILE A 7 -19.96 -35.14 31.91
CA ILE A 7 -20.66 -34.44 30.81
C ILE A 7 -20.23 -32.96 30.75
N GLY A 8 -19.81 -32.36 31.87
CA GLY A 8 -19.35 -30.96 31.90
C GLY A 8 -18.00 -30.71 31.21
N LEU A 9 -17.13 -31.72 31.14
CA LEU A 9 -15.79 -31.58 30.55
C LEU A 9 -15.79 -31.78 29.02
N ALA A 10 -16.75 -32.53 28.48
CA ALA A 10 -16.84 -32.83 27.05
C ALA A 10 -17.38 -31.66 26.19
N VAL A 11 -18.04 -30.67 26.80
CA VAL A 11 -18.61 -29.50 26.10
C VAL A 11 -17.68 -28.28 26.15
N LEU A 12 -16.78 -28.20 27.14
CA LEU A 12 -15.86 -27.08 27.30
C LEU A 12 -14.68 -27.10 26.32
N VAL A 13 -14.17 -28.28 25.97
CA VAL A 13 -13.05 -28.45 25.02
C VAL A 13 -13.40 -27.97 23.60
N PRO A 14 -14.55 -28.31 22.98
CA PRO A 14 -14.88 -27.81 21.65
C PRO A 14 -15.11 -26.28 21.62
N LEU A 15 -15.62 -25.67 22.69
CA LEU A 15 -15.83 -24.20 22.74
C LEU A 15 -14.51 -23.43 22.80
N VAL A 16 -13.49 -23.93 23.51
CA VAL A 16 -12.16 -23.32 23.52
C VAL A 16 -11.48 -23.43 22.16
N ILE A 17 -11.62 -24.57 21.46
CA ILE A 17 -11.05 -24.78 20.13
C ILE A 17 -11.73 -23.84 19.10
N ILE A 18 -13.06 -23.69 19.14
CA ILE A 18 -13.79 -22.76 18.27
C ILE A 18 -13.40 -21.30 18.57
N GLY A 19 -13.23 -20.95 19.86
CA GLY A 19 -12.78 -19.62 20.28
C GLY A 19 -11.39 -19.28 19.76
N VAL A 20 -10.43 -20.23 19.80
CA VAL A 20 -9.08 -20.05 19.27
C VAL A 20 -9.09 -19.97 17.73
N TYR A 21 -9.88 -20.79 17.04
CA TYR A 21 -10.02 -20.72 15.58
C TYR A 21 -10.63 -19.39 15.11
N ALA A 22 -11.65 -18.88 15.80
CA ALA A 22 -12.25 -17.59 15.49
C ALA A 22 -11.28 -16.42 15.76
N PHE A 23 -10.41 -16.53 16.77
CA PHE A 23 -9.40 -15.52 17.06
C PHE A 23 -8.25 -15.53 16.04
N GLN A 24 -7.82 -16.71 15.56
CA GLN A 24 -6.77 -16.82 14.52
C GLN A 24 -7.24 -16.34 13.13
N TYR A 25 -8.52 -16.49 12.78
CA TYR A 25 -9.05 -15.94 11.52
C TYR A 25 -9.25 -14.42 11.54
N LYS A 26 -9.32 -13.80 12.72
CA LYS A 26 -9.43 -12.34 12.84
C LYS A 26 -8.15 -11.60 12.44
N GLY A 27 -7.03 -12.31 12.34
CA GLY A 27 -5.72 -11.78 11.91
C GLY A 27 -5.45 -11.85 10.40
N MET A 28 -6.40 -12.29 9.57
CA MET A 28 -6.23 -12.38 8.11
C MET A 28 -7.47 -11.87 7.36
N ILE A 29 -7.98 -10.69 7.73
CA ILE A 29 -8.83 -9.95 6.78
C ILE A 29 -7.87 -9.33 5.76
N LYS A 30 -7.49 -10.10 4.74
CA LYS A 30 -6.90 -9.53 3.53
C LYS A 30 -7.99 -8.65 2.92
N ILE A 31 -7.81 -7.33 2.99
CA ILE A 31 -8.72 -6.38 2.35
C ILE A 31 -8.65 -6.68 0.85
N GLN A 32 -9.73 -7.26 0.31
CA GLN A 32 -9.83 -7.53 -1.12
C GLN A 32 -10.14 -6.21 -1.82
N THR A 33 -9.13 -5.66 -2.49
CA THR A 33 -9.22 -4.46 -3.30
C THR A 33 -9.67 -4.77 -4.73
N ALA A 34 -10.22 -3.77 -5.42
CA ALA A 34 -10.64 -3.93 -6.82
C ALA A 34 -9.47 -3.93 -7.80
N GLU A 35 -8.48 -3.07 -7.57
CA GLU A 35 -7.24 -2.95 -8.34
C GLU A 35 -6.07 -3.58 -7.56
N SER A 36 -5.03 -4.02 -8.26
CA SER A 36 -3.76 -4.42 -7.64
C SER A 36 -2.97 -3.19 -7.14
N PRO A 37 -2.00 -3.38 -6.23
CA PRO A 37 -1.08 -2.30 -5.86
C PRO A 37 -0.33 -1.72 -7.07
N GLU A 38 0.15 -2.58 -7.96
CA GLU A 38 0.90 -2.21 -9.16
C GLU A 38 0.05 -1.41 -10.15
N GLU A 39 -1.21 -1.79 -10.33
CA GLU A 39 -2.19 -1.03 -11.14
C GLU A 39 -2.41 0.36 -10.55
N THR A 40 -2.51 0.46 -9.22
CA THR A 40 -2.68 1.73 -8.51
C THR A 40 -1.46 2.65 -8.69
N VAL A 41 -0.24 2.11 -8.54
CA VAL A 41 1.01 2.86 -8.78
C VAL A 41 1.12 3.30 -10.25
N THR A 42 0.80 2.40 -11.18
CA THR A 42 0.79 2.72 -12.61
C THR A 42 -0.16 3.88 -12.91
N LYS A 43 -1.39 3.83 -12.37
CA LYS A 43 -2.40 4.87 -12.53
C LYS A 43 -1.95 6.21 -11.93
N PHE A 44 -1.36 6.17 -10.74
CA PHE A 44 -0.82 7.35 -10.07
C PHE A 44 0.23 8.07 -10.91
N TYR A 45 1.23 7.35 -11.42
CA TYR A 45 2.27 7.96 -12.25
C TYR A 45 1.79 8.33 -13.65
N ALA A 46 0.76 7.66 -14.20
CA ALA A 46 0.12 8.09 -15.44
C ALA A 46 -0.52 9.48 -15.28
N TYR A 47 -1.21 9.73 -14.17
CA TYR A 47 -1.76 11.05 -13.86
C TYR A 47 -0.68 12.12 -13.64
N ILE A 48 0.42 11.79 -12.97
CA ILE A 48 1.56 12.71 -12.80
C ILE A 48 2.18 13.05 -14.16
N SER A 49 2.37 12.06 -15.03
CA SER A 49 2.96 12.24 -16.36
C SER A 49 2.10 13.11 -17.28
N ASP A 50 0.77 13.02 -17.18
CA ASP A 50 -0.15 13.93 -17.88
C ASP A 50 -0.01 15.39 -17.37
N GLY A 51 0.15 15.58 -16.05
CA GLY A 51 0.49 16.87 -15.45
C GLY A 51 -0.62 17.94 -15.50
N GLY A 52 -1.75 17.66 -16.14
CA GLY A 52 -2.91 18.56 -16.19
C GLY A 52 -3.55 18.76 -14.81
N PRO A 53 -4.21 19.90 -14.54
CA PRO A 53 -4.82 20.18 -13.23
C PRO A 53 -5.74 19.05 -12.73
N THR A 54 -6.62 18.56 -13.61
CA THR A 54 -7.55 17.46 -13.33
C THR A 54 -6.84 16.14 -13.10
N SER A 55 -5.79 15.82 -13.84
CA SER A 55 -5.03 14.59 -13.64
C SER A 55 -4.32 14.60 -12.29
N LEU A 56 -3.75 15.75 -11.90
CA LEU A 56 -3.15 15.90 -10.57
C LEU A 56 -4.19 15.81 -9.45
N ASP A 57 -5.45 16.24 -9.65
CA ASP A 57 -6.54 15.99 -8.71
C ASP A 57 -6.81 14.50 -8.52
N GLU A 58 -6.86 13.74 -9.62
CA GLU A 58 -7.07 12.30 -9.55
C GLU A 58 -5.88 11.58 -8.90
N ALA A 59 -4.65 12.01 -9.17
CA ALA A 59 -3.46 11.49 -8.48
C ALA A 59 -3.53 11.73 -6.97
N TYR A 60 -3.95 12.93 -6.56
CA TYR A 60 -4.07 13.30 -5.14
C TYR A 60 -5.10 12.44 -4.39
N LYS A 61 -6.20 12.04 -5.05
CA LYS A 61 -7.21 11.12 -4.46
C LYS A 61 -6.69 9.71 -4.21
N LEU A 62 -5.58 9.32 -4.84
CA LEU A 62 -4.94 8.02 -4.61
C LEU A 62 -4.05 8.03 -3.37
N LEU A 63 -3.82 9.18 -2.72
CA LEU A 63 -2.96 9.25 -1.55
C LEU A 63 -3.62 8.67 -0.31
N SER A 64 -2.80 8.01 0.51
CA SER A 64 -3.16 7.60 1.86
C SER A 64 -3.19 8.83 2.77
N THR A 65 -4.16 8.87 3.67
CA THR A 65 -4.25 9.87 4.75
C THR A 65 -4.09 9.23 6.12
N LYS A 66 -3.76 7.93 6.16
CA LYS A 66 -3.74 7.09 7.35
C LYS A 66 -2.63 7.47 8.33
N HIS A 67 -1.47 7.86 7.81
CA HIS A 67 -0.27 8.12 8.61
C HIS A 67 0.09 9.60 8.63
N GLN A 68 0.18 10.21 7.45
CA GLN A 68 0.40 11.65 7.31
C GLN A 68 -0.49 12.18 6.19
N THR A 69 -0.94 13.43 6.32
CA THR A 69 -1.66 14.13 5.27
C THR A 69 -0.78 15.24 4.73
N ILE A 70 -0.57 15.26 3.42
CA ILE A 70 0.04 16.37 2.69
C ILE A 70 -1.06 17.26 2.11
N SER A 71 -0.90 18.58 2.10
CA SER A 71 -1.87 19.45 1.44
C SER A 71 -1.82 19.27 -0.08
N GLU A 72 -2.93 19.49 -0.76
CA GLU A 72 -3.01 19.40 -2.23
C GLU A 72 -2.03 20.38 -2.90
N ASP A 73 -1.94 21.62 -2.43
CA ASP A 73 -0.98 22.61 -2.93
C ASP A 73 0.48 22.12 -2.79
N ARG A 74 0.80 21.48 -1.65
CA ARG A 74 2.14 20.95 -1.42
C ARG A 74 2.40 19.75 -2.32
N PHE A 75 1.45 18.83 -2.45
CA PHE A 75 1.52 17.72 -3.39
C PHE A 75 1.78 18.21 -4.81
N ARG A 76 0.94 19.13 -5.32
CA ARG A 76 1.10 19.75 -6.65
C ARG A 76 2.47 20.39 -6.81
N SER A 77 2.93 21.15 -5.81
CA SER A 77 4.26 21.78 -5.86
C SER A 77 5.40 20.77 -5.98
N ILE A 78 5.26 19.57 -5.41
CA ILE A 78 6.29 18.52 -5.48
C ILE A 78 6.25 17.87 -6.87
N VAL A 79 5.09 17.40 -7.31
CA VAL A 79 4.99 16.63 -8.57
C VAL A 79 5.22 17.49 -9.81
N LEU A 80 4.93 18.80 -9.76
CA LEU A 80 5.24 19.73 -10.85
C LEU A 80 6.75 19.97 -11.03
N ASN A 81 7.58 19.61 -10.05
CA ASN A 81 9.04 19.63 -10.20
C ASN A 81 9.60 18.36 -10.87
N TYR A 82 8.75 17.38 -11.18
CA TYR A 82 9.21 16.18 -11.88
C TYR A 82 9.55 16.52 -13.33
N PRO A 83 10.52 15.83 -13.95
CA PRO A 83 10.85 16.03 -15.35
C PRO A 83 9.63 15.87 -16.27
N SER A 84 9.51 16.70 -17.32
CA SER A 84 8.36 16.66 -18.25
C SER A 84 8.21 15.33 -19.01
N ASN A 85 9.25 14.51 -19.04
CA ASN A 85 9.27 13.17 -19.62
C ASN A 85 9.40 12.08 -18.54
N PHE A 86 9.08 12.38 -17.29
CA PHE A 86 9.15 11.43 -16.20
C PHE A 86 8.20 10.27 -16.47
N LYS A 87 8.78 9.07 -16.56
CA LYS A 87 8.10 7.80 -16.76
C LYS A 87 8.66 6.81 -15.78
N VAL A 88 7.77 5.97 -15.28
CA VAL A 88 8.12 4.88 -14.38
C VAL A 88 7.78 3.55 -15.03
N THR A 89 8.62 2.56 -14.78
CA THR A 89 8.33 1.16 -15.03
C THR A 89 8.02 0.53 -13.68
N VAL A 90 6.82 -0.05 -13.54
CA VAL A 90 6.39 -0.75 -12.34
C VAL A 90 6.77 -2.22 -12.46
N THR A 91 7.30 -2.80 -11.39
CA THR A 91 7.63 -4.23 -11.30
C THR A 91 6.83 -4.91 -10.20
N ASP A 92 6.86 -6.24 -10.16
CA ASP A 92 6.07 -7.03 -9.20
C ASP A 92 6.37 -6.62 -7.75
N GLY A 93 5.33 -6.21 -7.04
CA GLY A 93 5.40 -5.84 -5.64
C GLY A 93 5.23 -7.03 -4.69
N LYS A 94 5.40 -6.75 -3.40
CA LYS A 94 5.08 -7.68 -2.31
C LYS A 94 3.99 -7.09 -1.42
N ILE A 95 3.08 -7.94 -0.98
CA ILE A 95 2.00 -7.57 -0.05
C ILE A 95 2.26 -8.26 1.29
N VAL A 96 2.37 -7.48 2.35
CA VAL A 96 2.49 -7.95 3.74
C VAL A 96 1.32 -7.37 4.52
N GLU A 97 0.38 -8.25 4.88
CA GLU A 97 -0.88 -7.87 5.53
C GLU A 97 -1.67 -6.83 4.72
N ASN A 98 -1.75 -5.59 5.21
CA ASN A 98 -2.48 -4.47 4.62
C ASN A 98 -1.55 -3.43 3.98
N ILE A 99 -0.28 -3.79 3.75
CA ILE A 99 0.73 -2.93 3.15
C ILE A 99 1.24 -3.60 1.87
N ALA A 100 1.37 -2.83 0.81
CA ALA A 100 2.06 -3.24 -0.40
C ALA A 100 3.32 -2.42 -0.60
N ILE A 101 4.38 -3.06 -1.07
CA ILE A 101 5.65 -2.45 -1.41
C ILE A 101 5.89 -2.74 -2.90
N VAL A 102 5.80 -1.71 -3.73
CA VAL A 102 5.84 -1.81 -5.19
C VAL A 102 7.09 -1.13 -5.71
N PRO A 103 8.08 -1.88 -6.24
CA PRO A 103 9.28 -1.30 -6.80
C PRO A 103 8.99 -0.63 -8.14
N ILE A 104 9.57 0.55 -8.32
CA ILE A 104 9.56 1.30 -9.57
C ILE A 104 10.98 1.55 -10.05
N GLU A 105 11.12 1.63 -11.37
CA GLU A 105 12.32 2.11 -12.05
C GLU A 105 11.96 3.38 -12.84
N TYR A 106 12.80 4.41 -12.81
CA TYR A 106 12.56 5.65 -13.54
C TYR A 106 13.84 6.17 -14.18
N GLU A 107 13.72 6.85 -15.31
CA GLU A 107 14.86 7.46 -16.00
C GLU A 107 14.85 8.99 -15.83
N ILE A 108 16.02 9.54 -15.48
CA ILE A 108 16.25 10.99 -15.43
C ILE A 108 17.36 11.34 -16.40
N ALA A 109 17.12 12.37 -17.22
CA ALA A 109 18.16 12.92 -18.09
C ALA A 109 19.28 13.54 -17.26
N SER A 110 20.53 13.18 -17.53
CA SER A 110 21.69 13.74 -16.86
C SER A 110 22.13 15.04 -17.53
N SER A 111 22.45 16.05 -16.72
CA SER A 111 23.06 17.30 -17.20
C SER A 111 24.48 17.11 -17.76
N PHE A 112 25.13 15.98 -17.45
CA PHE A 112 26.44 15.59 -17.99
C PHE A 112 26.35 14.77 -19.30
N GLY A 113 25.14 14.59 -19.86
CA GLY A 113 24.86 13.74 -21.00
C GLY A 113 24.43 12.33 -20.61
N GLY A 114 23.53 11.73 -21.41
CA GLY A 114 22.94 10.41 -21.15
C GLY A 114 21.74 10.44 -20.20
N SER A 115 21.34 9.26 -19.70
CA SER A 115 20.28 9.08 -18.70
C SER A 115 20.82 8.30 -17.49
N PHE A 116 20.21 8.55 -16.34
CA PHE A 116 20.40 7.78 -15.12
C PHE A 116 19.11 7.02 -14.82
N THR A 117 19.25 5.73 -14.53
CA THR A 117 18.13 4.87 -14.11
C THR A 117 18.12 4.80 -12.59
N GLY A 118 17.09 5.36 -11.97
CA GLY A 118 16.82 5.27 -10.54
C GLY A 118 15.86 4.12 -10.23
N ARG A 119 16.03 3.51 -9.06
CA ARG A 119 15.12 2.49 -8.52
C ARG A 119 14.70 2.90 -7.12
N THR A 120 13.42 2.74 -6.82
CA THR A 120 12.87 3.02 -5.49
C THR A 120 11.64 2.15 -5.25
N GLU A 121 11.20 2.08 -4.00
CA GLU A 121 10.01 1.33 -3.58
C GLU A 121 8.90 2.30 -3.19
N ILE A 122 7.67 2.03 -3.63
CA ILE A 122 6.48 2.81 -3.30
C ILE A 122 5.63 2.00 -2.34
N ASN A 123 5.35 2.58 -1.19
CA ASN A 123 4.52 1.96 -0.17
C ASN A 123 3.04 2.33 -0.39
N LEU A 124 2.15 1.35 -0.20
CA LEU A 124 0.72 1.54 -0.27
C LEU A 124 0.04 0.92 0.94
N ASP A 125 -0.99 1.59 1.43
CA ASP A 125 -1.93 1.08 2.42
C ASP A 125 -3.19 0.57 1.73
N ALA A 126 -3.72 -0.57 2.16
CA ALA A 126 -5.09 -0.94 1.86
C ALA A 126 -6.04 -0.10 2.73
N ASP A 127 -6.93 0.67 2.09
CA ASP A 127 -7.97 1.44 2.78
C ASP A 127 -9.19 0.56 3.05
N GLU A 128 -9.52 0.35 4.32
CA GLU A 128 -10.63 -0.52 4.75
C GLU A 128 -12.00 0.01 4.31
N LYS A 129 -12.16 1.32 4.12
CA LYS A 129 -13.44 1.97 3.83
C LYS A 129 -13.73 1.95 2.34
N SER A 130 -12.79 2.42 1.52
CA SER A 130 -12.92 2.47 0.08
C SER A 130 -12.61 1.13 -0.58
N ARG A 131 -11.88 0.25 0.12
CA ARG A 131 -11.38 -1.03 -0.39
C ARG A 131 -10.47 -0.85 -1.61
N ASP A 132 -9.63 0.18 -1.55
CA ASP A 132 -8.63 0.48 -2.57
C ASP A 132 -7.23 0.52 -1.95
N TRP A 133 -6.21 0.39 -2.79
CA TRP A 133 -4.85 0.75 -2.40
C TRP A 133 -4.67 2.26 -2.44
N LYS A 134 -3.92 2.79 -1.47
CA LYS A 134 -3.62 4.21 -1.33
C LYS A 134 -2.12 4.42 -1.17
N ILE A 135 -1.56 5.32 -1.96
CA ILE A 135 -0.11 5.61 -2.01
C ILE A 135 0.30 6.34 -0.73
N ASP A 136 1.27 5.81 0.02
CA ASP A 136 2.00 6.60 1.03
C ASP A 136 3.01 7.49 0.31
N PHE A 137 2.55 8.67 -0.09
CA PHE A 137 3.37 9.63 -0.82
C PHE A 137 4.48 10.25 0.02
N THR A 138 4.31 10.27 1.33
CA THR A 138 5.25 10.92 2.25
C THR A 138 6.45 10.02 2.51
N GLY A 139 6.29 8.70 2.31
CA GLY A 139 7.35 7.71 2.53
C GLY A 139 7.82 7.66 3.99
N GLU A 140 7.07 8.27 4.91
CA GLU A 140 7.39 8.28 6.34
C GLU A 140 7.12 6.92 6.98
N THR A 141 6.42 6.02 6.28
CA THR A 141 6.19 4.67 6.74
C THR A 141 7.06 3.66 6.02
N TYR A 142 7.59 2.71 6.81
CA TYR A 142 8.37 1.56 6.35
C TYR A 142 9.62 1.94 5.56
N ASN A 143 10.63 2.42 6.30
CA ASN A 143 12.01 2.33 5.84
C ASN A 143 12.41 0.84 5.92
N THR A 144 12.60 0.18 4.80
CA THR A 144 13.35 -1.07 4.70
C THR A 144 14.85 -0.79 4.91
N GLY A 145 15.18 -0.15 6.05
CA GLY A 145 16.53 -0.11 6.57
C GLY A 145 16.82 -1.44 7.25
N GLU A 146 17.57 -2.29 6.57
CA GLU A 146 18.52 -3.26 7.13
C GLU A 146 18.07 -4.07 8.36
N GLU A 147 17.62 -5.30 8.15
CA GLU A 147 18.18 -6.42 8.95
C GLU A 147 19.35 -6.97 8.13
N GLY A 148 20.54 -6.96 8.75
CA GLY A 148 21.84 -7.16 8.09
C GLY A 148 22.25 -8.58 7.73
#